data_AF-A0A8T3MMJ2-F1
#
_entry.id   AF-A0A8T3MMJ2-F1
#
_cell.length_a   1.000
_cell.length_b   1.000
_cell.length_c   1.000
_cell.angle_alpha   90.00
_cell.angle_beta   90.00
_cell.angle_gamma   90.00
#
_symmetry.space_group_name_H-M   'P 1'
#
loop_
_entity.id
_entity.type
_entity.pdbx_description
1 polymer ?
#
loop_
_entity_poly.entity_id
_entity_poly.type
_entity_poly.pdbx_seq_one_letter_code
_entity_poly.pdbx_strand_id
1 'polypeptide(L)' 'MPTSGTPRRWRRRVRSTVAAGGVVYRHGADGLEVALAGRLSDGTWVFPKGQPDGNETIEETALREVREETGLQVRALS' A
#
# COMPACT_ATOMS: atom_id res chain seq x y z
N MET A 1 23.72 -9.10 -48.07
CA MET A 1 23.67 -9.72 -46.74
C MET A 1 23.18 -8.69 -45.73
N PRO A 2 21.92 -8.71 -45.26
CA PRO A 2 21.50 -7.83 -44.18
C PRO A 2 21.90 -8.43 -42.84
N THR A 3 22.51 -7.61 -41.96
CA THR A 3 22.91 -7.99 -40.61
C THR A 3 21.69 -8.03 -39.68
N SER A 4 21.41 -9.20 -39.11
CA SER A 4 20.41 -9.43 -38.08
C SER A 4 20.86 -8.82 -36.75
N GLY A 5 20.39 -7.60 -36.46
CA GLY A 5 20.49 -7.02 -35.12
C GLY A 5 19.46 -7.67 -34.20
N THR A 6 19.89 -8.52 -33.27
CA THR A 6 19.03 -9.11 -32.24
C THR A 6 18.47 -7.99 -31.34
N PRO A 7 17.15 -7.87 -31.14
CA PRO A 7 16.61 -6.85 -30.24
C PRO A 7 17.04 -7.17 -28.81
N ARG A 8 17.83 -6.29 -28.19
CA ARG A 8 18.20 -6.38 -26.78
C ARG A 8 16.95 -6.22 -25.92
N ARG A 9 16.41 -7.35 -25.45
CA ARG A 9 15.30 -7.39 -24.50
C ARG A 9 15.77 -6.85 -23.16
N TRP A 10 15.54 -5.56 -22.91
CA TRP A 10 15.79 -4.93 -21.61
C TRP A 10 14.91 -5.60 -20.54
N ARG A 11 15.45 -6.60 -19.85
CA ARG A 11 14.84 -7.10 -18.61
C ARG A 11 15.03 -5.99 -17.57
N ARG A 12 14.03 -5.12 -17.42
CA ARG A 12 13.91 -4.25 -16.24
C ARG A 12 13.99 -5.17 -15.01
N ARG A 13 14.98 -4.94 -14.15
CA ARG A 13 15.11 -5.67 -12.88
C ARG A 13 13.89 -5.29 -12.03
N VAL A 14 12.95 -6.21 -11.85
CA VAL A 14 11.80 -6.00 -10.97
C VAL A 14 12.33 -6.05 -9.54
N ARG A 15 12.23 -4.93 -8.83
CA ARG A 15 12.45 -4.89 -7.37
C ARG A 15 11.10 -5.14 -6.71
N SER A 16 10.99 -6.23 -5.96
CA SER A 16 9.81 -6.55 -5.16
C SER A 16 9.98 -5.98 -3.76
N THR A 17 8.96 -5.31 -3.26
CA THR A 17 8.89 -4.77 -1.91
C THR A 17 7.64 -5.28 -1.24
N VAL A 18 7.73 -5.69 0.03
CA VAL A 18 6.58 -6.06 0.85
C VAL A 18 6.00 -4.80 1.48
N ALA A 19 4.68 -4.67 1.45
CA ALA A 19 3.94 -3.65 2.16
C ALA A 19 2.73 -4.27 2.84
N ALA A 20 2.33 -3.72 3.99
CA ALA A 20 1.13 -4.09 4.72
C ALA A 20 0.31 -2.83 5.02
N GLY A 21 -1.00 -3.01 5.13
CA GLY A 21 -1.96 -1.93 5.30
C GLY A 21 -3.36 -2.48 5.54
N GLY A 22 -4.37 -1.60 5.54
CA GLY A 22 -5.73 -2.00 5.90
C GLY A 22 -6.82 -1.28 5.10
N VAL A 23 -7.94 -1.98 4.92
CA VAL A 23 -9.22 -1.37 4.54
C VAL A 23 -9.97 -1.06 5.83
N VAL A 24 -9.85 0.19 6.28
CA VAL A 24 -10.51 0.64 7.51
C VAL A 24 -11.91 1.09 7.17
N TYR A 25 -12.92 0.50 7.81
CA TYR A 25 -14.31 0.82 7.56
C TYR A 25 -15.10 1.08 8.84
N ARG A 26 -16.22 1.79 8.68
CA ARG A 26 -17.28 1.93 9.68
C ARG A 26 -18.64 1.91 9.00
N HIS A 27 -19.70 1.67 9.78
CA HIS A 27 -21.06 1.94 9.33
C HIS A 27 -21.44 3.37 9.70
N GLY A 28 -21.62 4.22 8.69
CA GLY A 28 -22.13 5.58 8.81
C GLY A 28 -23.64 5.64 8.60
N ALA A 29 -24.17 6.87 8.51
CA ALA A 29 -25.61 7.10 8.33
C ALA A 29 -26.12 6.59 6.97
N ASP A 30 -25.30 6.71 5.92
CA ASP A 30 -25.65 6.37 4.53
C ASP A 30 -25.08 5.01 4.08
N GLY A 31 -24.50 4.23 5.00
CA GLY A 31 -23.98 2.90 4.73
C GLY A 31 -22.50 2.71 5.09
N LEU A 32 -21.81 1.85 4.34
CA LEU A 32 -20.41 1.51 4.58
C LEU A 32 -19.50 2.68 4.16
N GLU A 33 -18.70 3.17 5.10
CA GLU A 33 -17.72 4.21 4.87
C GLU A 33 -16.30 3.64 5.03
N VAL A 34 -15.39 4.02 4.15
CA VAL A 34 -14.00 3.52 4.14
C VAL A 34 -13.03 4.69 4.22
N ALA A 35 -12.03 4.58 5.09
CA ALA A 35 -10.99 5.60 5.23
C ALA A 35 -9.91 5.44 4.14
N LEU A 36 -9.54 6.55 3.52
CA LEU A 36 -8.47 6.67 2.53
C LEU A 36 -7.47 7.74 2.99
N ALA A 37 -6.20 7.54 2.66
CA ALA A 37 -5.15 8.53 2.85
C ALA A 37 -4.91 9.29 1.53
N GLY A 38 -4.86 10.62 1.62
CA GLY A 38 -4.59 11.49 0.47
C GLY A 38 -3.10 11.80 0.36
N ARG A 39 -2.51 11.55 -0.81
CA ARG A 39 -1.12 11.92 -1.10
C ARG A 39 -1.07 13.32 -1.69
N LEU A 40 -0.52 14.26 -0.92
CA LEU A 40 -0.36 15.66 -1.36
C LEU A 40 0.58 15.79 -2.59
N SER A 41 1.51 14.85 -2.76
CA SER A 41 2.51 14.90 -3.83
C SER A 41 1.93 14.76 -5.24
N ASP A 42 0.89 13.94 -5.40
CA ASP A 42 0.30 13.60 -6.70
C ASP A 42 -1.24 13.65 -6.72
N GLY A 43 -1.87 14.05 -5.61
CA GLY A 43 -3.31 14.18 -5.49
C GLY A 43 -4.06 12.84 -5.47
N THR A 44 -3.35 11.72 -5.31
CA THR A 44 -3.97 10.40 -5.32
C THR A 44 -4.53 10.03 -3.95
N TRP A 45 -5.60 9.23 -3.96
CA TRP A 45 -6.14 8.59 -2.76
C TRP A 45 -5.73 7.13 -2.73
N VAL A 46 -5.23 6.69 -1.59
CA VAL A 46 -4.72 5.33 -1.38
C VAL A 46 -5.26 4.75 -0.10
N PHE A 47 -5.24 3.41 0.01
CA PHE A 47 -5.40 2.77 1.31
C PHE A 47 -4.16 3.01 2.16
N PRO A 48 -4.32 3.19 3.48
CA PRO A 48 -3.20 3.34 4.38
C PRO A 48 -2.35 2.08 4.39
N LYS A 49 -1.07 2.24 4.04
CA LYS A 49 -0.12 1.13 3.93
C LYS A 49 1.32 1.64 3.91
N GLY A 50 2.22 0.78 4.37
CA GLY A 50 3.65 0.99 4.22
C GLY A 50 4.44 -0.28 4.41
N GLN A 51 5.74 -0.13 4.62
CA GLN A 51 6.67 -1.26 4.70
C GLN A 51 6.83 -1.70 6.17
N PRO A 52 7.06 -3.00 6.43
CA PRO A 52 7.44 -3.44 7.76
C PRO A 52 8.72 -2.74 8.24
N ASP A 53 8.74 -2.32 9.49
CA ASP A 53 9.95 -1.86 10.18
C ASP A 53 10.51 -2.98 11.08
N GLY A 54 11.83 -3.18 11.04
CA GLY A 54 12.50 -4.23 11.80
C GLY A 54 11.88 -5.62 11.65
N ASN A 55 11.34 -6.14 12.75
CA ASN A 55 10.77 -7.48 12.85
C ASN A 55 9.23 -7.48 12.99
N GLU A 56 8.56 -6.39 12.61
CA GLU A 56 7.10 -6.30 12.63
C GLU A 56 6.44 -7.44 11.84
N THR A 57 5.40 -8.01 12.41
CA THR A 57 4.44 -8.83 11.67
C THR A 57 3.69 -7.97 10.64
N ILE A 58 3.08 -8.63 9.65
CA ILE A 58 2.24 -7.96 8.65
C ILE A 58 1.07 -7.22 9.32
N GLU A 59 0.50 -7.80 10.39
CA GLU A 59 -0.60 -7.18 11.13
C GLU A 59 -0.14 -5.97 11.93
N GLU A 60 0.98 -6.07 12.67
CA GLU A 60 1.57 -4.92 13.39
C GLU A 60 1.91 -3.78 12.44
N THR A 61 2.52 -4.10 11.30
CA THR A 61 2.81 -3.12 10.24
C THR A 61 1.53 -2.44 9.78
N ALA A 62 0.48 -3.21 9.46
CA ALA A 62 -0.80 -2.66 8.99
C ALA A 62 -1.46 -1.74 10.04
N LEU A 63 -1.44 -2.12 11.32
CA LEU A 63 -2.01 -1.33 12.41
C LEU A 63 -1.24 -0.02 12.64
N ARG A 64 0.11 -0.06 12.59
CA ARG A 64 0.96 1.13 12.68
C ARG A 64 0.70 2.09 11.53
N GLU A 65 0.74 1.60 10.29
CA GLU A 65 0.55 2.41 9.08
C GLU A 65 -0.83 3.07 9.02
N VAL A 66 -1.89 2.33 9.40
CA VAL A 66 -3.24 2.91 9.55
C VAL A 66 -3.22 4.08 10.53
N ARG A 67 -2.60 3.89 11.69
CA ARG A 67 -2.54 4.93 12.72
C ARG A 67 -1.73 6.15 12.26
N GLU A 68 -0.60 5.94 11.61
CA GLU A 68 0.29 7.01 11.14
C GLU A 68 -0.34 7.83 10.01
N GLU A 69 -0.95 7.18 9.02
CA GLU A 69 -1.50 7.89 7.85
C GLU A 69 -2.90 8.48 8.08
N THR A 70 -3.69 7.92 8.99
CA THR A 70 -5.10 8.34 9.21
C THR A 70 -5.38 8.90 10.60
N GLY A 71 -4.50 8.68 11.58
CA GLY A 71 -4.73 9.01 12.98
C GLY A 71 -5.72 8.08 13.70
N LEU A 72 -6.28 7.08 13.02
CA LEU A 72 -7.31 6.20 13.57
C LEU A 72 -6.70 5.07 14.42
N GLN A 73 -7.36 4.78 15.54
CA GLN A 73 -7.11 3.54 16.29
C GLN A 73 -8.12 2.50 15.84
N VAL A 74 -7.62 1.37 15.34
CA VAL A 74 -8.44 0.30 14.76
C VAL A 74 -8.10 -1.03 15.41
N ARG A 75 -8.99 -2.00 15.24
CA ARG A 75 -8.76 -3.40 15.58
C ARG A 75 -8.74 -4.21 14.30
N ALA A 76 -7.75 -5.08 14.14
CA ALA A 76 -7.74 -6.04 13.05
C ALA A 76 -8.88 -7.06 13.20
N LEU A 77 -9.53 -7.37 12.08
CA LEU A 77 -10.48 -8.47 11.99
C LEU A 77 -9.72 -9.65 11.37
N SER A 78 -9.31 -10.57 12.21
CA SER A 78 -8.66 -11.84 11.84
C SER A 78 -9.68 -12.96 11.72
#